data_AF-A0A929H8J5-F1
#
_entry.id   AF-A0A929H8J5-F1
#
_cell.length_a   1.000
_cell.length_b   1.000
_cell.length_c   1.000
_cell.angle_alpha   90.00
_cell.angle_beta   90.00
_cell.angle_gamma   90.00
#
_symmetry.space_group_name_H-M   'P 1'
#
loop_
_entity.id
_entity.type
_entity.pdbx_description
1 polymer ?
#
loop_
_entity_poly.entity_id
_entity_poly.type
_entity_poly.pdbx_seq_one_letter_code
_entity_poly.pdbx_strand_id
1 'polypeptide(L)'
;SSLSMLRILEVLEKEDWLRNILCQEFKRGEVKVVIGEENPEPALHHLSLITSQYGQPDRASGIVGVIGPKRMDYAKTISSLNCLSALLSDAAVEYT
;
A
#
# COMPACT_ATOMS: atom_id res chain seq x y z
N SER A 1 -16.65 13.02 -2.97
CA SER A 1 -16.63 14.29 -3.72
C SER A 1 -15.19 14.81 -3.70
N SER A 2 -14.70 15.48 -4.75
CA SER A 2 -13.26 15.74 -5.00
C SER A 2 -12.40 16.19 -3.81
N LEU A 3 -12.98 16.86 -2.82
CA LEU A 3 -12.29 17.30 -1.60
C LEU A 3 -11.69 16.15 -0.77
N SER A 4 -12.32 14.97 -0.76
CA SER A 4 -11.78 13.81 -0.06
C SER A 4 -10.54 13.24 -0.75
N MET A 5 -10.48 13.29 -2.07
CA MET A 5 -9.33 12.81 -2.85
C MET A 5 -8.12 13.74 -2.70
N LEU A 6 -8.36 15.06 -2.73
CA LEU A 6 -7.31 16.05 -2.48
C LEU A 6 -6.67 15.88 -1.10
N ARG A 7 -7.47 15.65 -0.06
CA ARG A 7 -6.95 15.36 1.28
C ARG A 7 -6.10 14.09 1.34
N ILE A 8 -6.46 13.06 0.56
CA ILE A 8 -5.62 11.85 0.47
C ILE A 8 -4.28 12.21 -0.19
N LEU A 9 -4.30 12.95 -1.30
CA LEU A 9 -3.08 13.38 -2.00
C LEU A 9 -2.17 14.24 -1.10
N GLU A 10 -2.73 15.20 -0.37
CA GLU A 10 -1.98 16.02 0.59
C GLU A 10 -1.27 15.18 1.66
N VAL A 11 -1.91 14.11 2.13
CA VAL A 11 -1.27 13.19 3.09
C VAL A 11 -0.20 12.33 2.41
N LEU A 12 -0.44 11.88 1.18
CA LEU A 12 0.54 11.13 0.40
C LEU A 12 1.79 11.96 0.07
N GLU A 13 1.70 13.29 0.04
CA GLU A 13 2.86 14.18 -0.12
C GLU A 13 3.70 14.33 1.16
N LYS A 14 3.17 13.94 2.33
CA LYS A 14 3.93 14.01 3.60
C LYS A 14 4.95 12.87 3.67
N GLU A 15 6.24 13.22 3.55
CA GLU A 15 7.34 12.27 3.62
C GLU A 15 7.30 11.40 4.88
N ASP A 16 6.99 11.98 6.06
CA ASP A 16 7.01 11.25 7.33
C ASP A 16 5.97 10.11 7.36
N TRP A 17 4.77 10.37 6.85
CA TRP A 17 3.71 9.36 6.81
C TRP A 17 4.08 8.24 5.83
N LEU A 18 4.55 8.62 4.63
CA LEU A 18 5.03 7.65 3.64
C LEU A 18 6.15 6.80 4.22
N ARG A 19 7.17 7.40 4.85
CA ARG A 19 8.26 6.65 5.49
C ARG A 19 7.73 5.69 6.54
N ASN A 20 6.77 6.09 7.37
CA ASN A 20 6.21 5.19 8.38
C ASN A 20 5.49 3.96 7.79
N ILE A 21 4.92 4.08 6.59
CA ILE A 21 4.30 2.96 5.87
C ILE A 21 5.33 2.14 5.09
N LEU A 22 6.27 2.81 4.41
CA LEU A 22 7.20 2.21 3.45
C LEU A 22 8.44 1.61 4.12
N CYS A 23 8.91 2.15 5.24
CA CYS A 23 10.12 1.68 5.94
C CYS A 23 9.89 0.45 6.82
N GLN A 24 8.67 -0.09 6.85
CA GLN A 24 8.42 -1.31 7.59
C GLN A 24 8.91 -2.50 6.77
N GLU A 25 9.74 -3.36 7.34
CA GLU A 25 10.25 -4.57 6.68
C GLU A 25 9.11 -5.46 6.19
N PHE A 26 9.10 -5.82 4.90
CA PHE A 26 8.16 -6.78 4.33
C PHE A 26 8.84 -8.14 4.20
N LYS A 27 8.20 -9.18 4.70
CA LYS A 27 8.55 -10.55 4.32
C LYS A 27 8.02 -10.81 2.91
N ARG A 28 8.68 -11.72 2.17
CA ARG A 28 8.24 -12.10 0.82
C ARG A 28 6.80 -12.63 0.88
N GLY A 29 5.89 -12.03 0.11
CA GLY A 29 4.47 -12.37 0.08
C GLY A 29 3.66 -11.86 1.27
N GLU A 30 4.24 -11.00 2.12
CA GLU A 30 3.52 -10.36 3.22
C GLU A 30 2.64 -9.22 2.69
N VAL A 31 1.47 -9.10 3.31
CA VAL A 31 0.55 -7.99 3.11
C VAL A 31 0.37 -7.29 4.44
N LYS A 32 0.45 -5.96 4.41
CA LYS A 32 0.17 -5.12 5.57
C LYS A 32 -1.16 -4.43 5.40
N VAL A 33 -1.89 -4.37 6.49
CA VAL A 33 -3.21 -3.76 6.53
C VAL A 33 -3.20 -2.72 7.65
N VAL A 34 -3.60 -1.50 7.34
CA VAL A 34 -3.80 -0.42 8.29
C VAL A 34 -5.26 0.00 8.21
N ILE A 35 -6.01 -0.18 9.29
CA ILE A 35 -7.46 0.03 9.33
C ILE A 35 -7.79 1.25 10.18
N GLY A 36 -8.23 2.31 9.51
CA GLY A 36 -8.84 3.47 10.16
C GLY A 36 -7.93 4.13 11.18
N GLU A 37 -8.26 3.96 12.46
CA GLU A 37 -7.58 4.58 13.60
C GLU A 37 -6.15 4.06 13.81
N GLU A 38 -5.80 2.91 13.21
CA GLU A 38 -4.41 2.42 13.17
C GLU A 38 -3.50 3.34 12.35
N ASN A 39 -4.08 4.19 11.50
CA ASN A 39 -3.33 5.16 10.73
C ASN A 39 -2.92 6.33 11.65
N PRO A 40 -1.63 6.71 11.69
CA PRO A 40 -1.19 7.84 12.52
C PRO A 40 -1.73 9.19 12.03
N GLU A 41 -2.23 9.29 10.80
CA GLU A 41 -2.81 10.51 10.24
C GLU A 41 -4.34 10.53 10.38
N PRO A 42 -4.90 11.42 11.23
CA PRO A 42 -6.35 11.50 11.46
C PRO A 42 -7.17 11.75 10.20
N ALA A 43 -6.62 12.47 9.22
CA ALA A 43 -7.32 12.69 7.95
C ALA A 43 -7.65 11.38 7.21
N LEU A 44 -6.88 10.32 7.44
CA LEU A 44 -7.06 9.00 6.82
C LEU A 44 -7.82 8.01 7.70
N HIS A 45 -8.25 8.41 8.90
CA HIS A 45 -8.95 7.53 9.84
C HIS A 45 -10.25 6.95 9.31
N HIS A 46 -10.84 7.46 8.24
CA HIS A 46 -12.03 6.89 7.62
C HIS A 46 -11.73 5.84 6.52
N LEU A 47 -10.45 5.57 6.27
CA LEU A 47 -9.96 4.71 5.20
C LEU A 47 -9.24 3.49 5.76
N SER A 48 -8.93 2.55 4.88
CA SER A 48 -7.95 1.50 5.12
C SER A 48 -6.95 1.48 3.98
N LEU A 49 -5.73 1.09 4.33
CA LEU A 49 -4.63 0.94 3.42
C LEU A 49 -4.17 -0.52 3.46
N ILE A 50 -4.06 -1.15 2.30
CA ILE A 50 -3.49 -2.49 2.14
C ILE A 50 -2.25 -2.35 1.26
N THR A 51 -1.09 -2.80 1.73
CA THR A 51 0.17 -2.71 0.98
C THR A 51 0.86 -4.06 0.86
N SER A 52 1.61 -4.24 -0.22
CA SER A 52 2.50 -5.39 -0.45
C SER A 52 3.74 -4.93 -1.20
N GLN A 53 4.86 -5.62 -0.97
CA GLN A 53 6.11 -5.37 -1.69
C GLN A 53 6.17 -6.24 -2.96
N TYR A 54 6.64 -5.67 -4.06
CA TYR A 54 6.99 -6.39 -5.28
C TYR A 54 8.49 -6.33 -5.55
N GLY A 55 8.98 -7.29 -6.34
CA GLY A 55 10.38 -7.38 -6.74
C GLY A 55 11.28 -8.01 -5.67
N GLN A 56 12.59 -7.82 -5.81
CA GLN A 56 13.59 -8.31 -4.84
C GLN A 56 14.41 -7.12 -4.31
N PRO A 57 14.74 -7.07 -3.00
CA PRO A 57 15.47 -5.96 -2.41
C PRO A 57 16.77 -5.61 -3.15
N ASP A 58 17.46 -6.61 -3.68
CA ASP A 58 18.76 -6.47 -4.37
C ASP A 58 18.61 -6.19 -5.88
N ARG A 59 17.38 -5.99 -6.37
CA ARG A 59 17.03 -5.69 -7.76
C ARG A 59 15.99 -4.56 -7.80
N ALA A 60 15.27 -4.41 -8.91
CA ALA A 60 14.09 -3.56 -8.98
C ALA A 60 13.02 -4.05 -7.98
N SER A 61 12.66 -3.20 -7.02
CA SER A 61 11.62 -3.46 -6.03
C SER A 61 10.88 -2.18 -5.64
N GLY A 62 9.70 -2.34 -5.05
CA GLY A 62 8.86 -1.24 -4.58
C GLY A 62 7.64 -1.73 -3.81
N ILE A 63 6.76 -0.80 -3.44
CA ILE A 63 5.53 -1.10 -2.70
C ILE A 63 4.33 -0.72 -3.56
N VAL A 64 3.35 -1.62 -3.60
CA VAL A 64 2.03 -1.40 -4.21
C VAL A 64 0.96 -1.48 -3.14
N GLY A 65 -0.10 -0.67 -3.26
CA GLY A 65 -1.17 -0.68 -2.27
C GLY A 65 -2.52 -0.19 -2.77
N VAL A 66 -3.54 -0.49 -1.98
CA VAL A 66 -4.94 -0.11 -2.19
C VAL A 66 -5.40 0.77 -1.02
N ILE A 67 -5.97 1.93 -1.35
CA ILE A 67 -6.66 2.80 -0.40
C ILE A 67 -8.17 2.67 -0.63
N GLY A 68 -8.95 2.43 0.43
CA GLY A 68 -10.39 2.32 0.33
C GLY A 68 -11.12 2.54 1.66
N PRO A 69 -12.45 2.39 1.71
CA PRO A 69 -13.23 2.54 2.94
C PRO A 69 -12.93 1.43 3.96
N LYS A 70 -13.14 1.69 5.27
CA LYS A 70 -12.96 0.67 6.34
C LYS A 70 -13.75 -0.62 6.12
N ARG A 71 -14.90 -0.54 5.44
CA ARG A 71 -15.74 -1.69 5.15
C ARG A 71 -15.58 -2.08 3.68
N MET A 72 -14.43 -2.68 3.36
CA MET A 72 -14.17 -3.29 2.06
C MET A 72 -14.14 -4.82 2.16
N ASP A 73 -14.23 -5.51 1.02
CA ASP A 73 -13.94 -6.94 0.95
C ASP A 73 -12.43 -7.15 1.02
N TYR A 74 -11.92 -7.32 2.24
CA TYR A 74 -10.48 -7.50 2.48
C TYR A 74 -9.95 -8.75 1.80
N ALA A 75 -10.67 -9.86 1.84
CA ALA A 75 -10.22 -11.12 1.24
C ALA A 75 -10.01 -10.96 -0.27
N LYS A 76 -10.99 -10.36 -0.95
CA LYS A 76 -10.88 -10.07 -2.39
C LYS A 76 -9.77 -9.06 -2.68
N THR A 77 -9.70 -7.97 -1.92
CA THR A 77 -8.70 -6.91 -2.14
C THR A 77 -7.28 -7.43 -1.94
N ILE A 78 -7.04 -8.20 -0.88
CA ILE A 78 -5.75 -8.85 -0.58
C ILE A 78 -5.38 -9.82 -1.70
N SER A 79 -6.34 -10.65 -2.15
CA SER A 79 -6.10 -11.59 -3.26
C SER A 79 -5.72 -10.86 -4.55
N SER A 80 -6.40 -9.77 -4.89
CA SER A 80 -6.08 -8.95 -6.06
C SER A 80 -4.72 -8.27 -5.94
N LEU A 81 -4.39 -7.72 -4.76
CA LEU A 81 -3.11 -7.07 -4.51
C LEU A 81 -1.93 -8.06 -4.60
N ASN A 82 -2.09 -9.26 -4.05
CA ASN A 82 -1.08 -10.32 -4.16
C ASN A 82 -0.83 -10.74 -5.62
N CYS A 83 -1.90 -10.90 -6.40
CA CYS A 83 -1.79 -11.19 -7.83
C CYS A 83 -1.01 -10.08 -8.56
N LEU A 84 -1.39 -8.82 -8.32
CA LEU A 84 -0.70 -7.67 -8.93
C LEU A 84 0.77 -7.57 -8.50
N SER A 85 1.07 -7.78 -7.21
CA SER A 85 2.44 -7.76 -6.70
C SER A 85 3.29 -8.85 -7.34
N ALA A 86 2.75 -10.06 -7.54
CA ALA A 86 3.43 -11.13 -8.24
C ALA A 86 3.72 -10.76 -9.71
N LEU A 87 2.73 -10.22 -10.43
CA LEU A 87 2.90 -9.77 -11.81
C LEU A 87 3.96 -8.66 -11.94
N LEU A 88 3.95 -7.68 -11.04
CA LEU A 88 4.96 -6.63 -10.99
C LEU A 88 6.34 -7.19 -10.63
N SER A 89 6.41 -8.23 -9.79
CA SER A 89 7.66 -8.89 -9.45
C SER A 89 8.28 -9.60 -10.66
N ASP A 90 7.46 -10.32 -11.43
CA ASP A 90 7.91 -10.98 -12.65
C ASP A 90 8.36 -9.96 -13.71
N ALA A 91 7.60 -8.90 -13.92
CA ALA A 91 7.97 -7.82 -14.84
C ALA A 91 9.24 -7.07 -14.39
N ALA A 92 9.44 -6.88 -13.08
CA ALA A 92 10.62 -6.23 -12.54
C ALA A 92 11.89 -7.07 -12.71
N VAL A 93 11.77 -8.39 -12.90
CA VAL A 93 12.90 -9.28 -13.22
C VAL A 93 13.34 -9.11 -14.68
N GLU A 94 12.44 -8.74 -15.58
CA GLU A 94 12.68 -8.66 -17.04
C GLU A 94 13.57 -7.49 -17.48
N TYR A 95 13.79 -6.50 -16.61
CA TYR A 95 14.63 -5.32 -16.89
C TYR A 95 16.02 -5.37 -16.21
N THR A 96 16.52 -6.56 -15.84
CA THR A 96 17.89 -6.78 -15.32
C THR A 96 18.57 -7.93 -16.05
#